data_AF-A0A918TPM5-F1
#
_entry.id   AF-A0A918TPM5-F1
#
_cell.length_a   1.000
_cell.length_b   1.000
_cell.length_c   1.000
_cell.angle_alpha   90.00
_cell.angle_beta   90.00
_cell.angle_gamma   90.00
#
_symmetry.space_group_name_H-M   'P 1'
#
loop_
_entity.id
_entity.type
_entity.pdbx_description
1 polymer ?
#
loop_
_entity_poly.entity_id
_entity_poly.type
_entity_poly.pdbx_seq_one_letter_code
_entity_poly.pdbx_strand_id
1 'polypeptide(L)'
;MYSIDQISNAAAQLTGESLEGARLRLGALQRFDQLVPAASADQALLESALASALGAVEGQTRPFGVREAKPVDEGLVLRVERAEDVQALFRLLPYRTRKGPWRGVRGLTVRSDGARLRFGFRTWLYERSWRSATPSVWVAGPHGEDLAALLGAHEEQIRAAGHSVQWDPQRPEPGPKRQEPATRSLVRQLTASYAMGSALLRRPRLWDSLAGYAGLRVDTRMADYGLDWLIERSVAGAQVHDARLIEVLTDHVVGCGLRVLDHACGTEECTVELAPRPGMWGWRGVLTVRSRPASSGLPLQVPRPRPLTAIGDQLGLSRPQTSPSSRDSAVPDGGGAVIQLTGVPCAGGVGRDDLSWVAEQIAAVWAAQGLATAVVLTRGLEPRFSFSDPGQPAWATAPVPDTVPCWRRLRIAPPPGGLWSLEALCDDETVASALAYARRAFDRAFLIGKAADWPYEEQPCGPLVDARILVHRAEPYGRHIPLPTEAGPDTRAVTLTPAESAVQWRQQELGRWAPRHPLTGMLLLNPASQDVPPDAFDLAVEDQLDRYGTPVLGRFPLNRGIICGPGHSTHPPTVLDPQTERPNHAQMLAATEALTRRLWPDSPPATELVRDAQVPQHR
;
A
#
# COMPACT_ATOMS: atom_id res chain seq x y z
N MET A 1 -2.49 19.92 11.93
CA MET A 1 -3.12 18.69 12.47
C MET A 1 -3.99 18.10 11.36
N TYR A 2 -3.76 16.85 10.94
CA TYR A 2 -4.42 16.22 9.77
C TYR A 2 -5.95 16.38 9.79
N SER A 3 -6.62 16.69 8.68
CA SER A 3 -6.68 15.95 7.40
C SER A 3 -7.35 14.57 7.49
N ILE A 4 -7.97 14.22 8.65
CA ILE A 4 -8.93 13.11 8.68
C ILE A 4 -10.05 13.30 7.65
N ASP A 5 -10.39 14.55 7.34
CA ASP A 5 -11.36 14.89 6.31
C ASP A 5 -10.89 14.55 4.91
N GLN A 6 -9.63 14.81 4.56
CA GLN A 6 -9.07 14.46 3.24
C GLN A 6 -8.99 12.94 3.06
N ILE A 7 -8.52 12.25 4.10
CA ILE A 7 -8.39 10.79 4.12
C ILE A 7 -9.78 10.12 4.06
N SER A 8 -10.74 10.64 4.83
CA SER A 8 -12.13 10.15 4.83
C SER A 8 -12.85 10.45 3.52
N ASN A 9 -12.62 11.62 2.93
CA ASN A 9 -13.12 11.96 1.59
C ASN A 9 -12.55 10.99 0.55
N ALA A 10 -11.23 10.75 0.56
CA ALA A 10 -10.59 9.83 -0.39
C ALA A 10 -11.16 8.41 -0.29
N ALA A 11 -11.33 7.89 0.94
CA ALA A 11 -11.94 6.58 1.17
C ALA A 11 -13.39 6.54 0.68
N ALA A 12 -14.23 7.48 1.13
CA ALA A 12 -15.65 7.55 0.77
C ALA A 12 -15.88 7.72 -0.74
N GLN A 13 -15.02 8.49 -1.42
CA GLN A 13 -15.09 8.68 -2.87
C GLN A 13 -14.81 7.41 -3.67
N LEU A 14 -14.11 6.42 -3.09
CA LEU A 14 -13.79 5.15 -3.75
C LEU A 14 -14.72 4.01 -3.32
N THR A 15 -15.08 3.96 -2.04
CA THR A 15 -15.95 2.90 -1.49
C THR A 15 -17.43 3.21 -1.63
N GLY A 16 -17.81 4.50 -1.72
CA GLY A 16 -19.20 4.94 -1.68
C GLY A 16 -19.81 4.97 -0.27
N GLU A 17 -19.00 4.75 0.76
CA GLU A 17 -19.39 4.92 2.16
C GLU A 17 -19.88 6.35 2.44
N SER A 18 -20.72 6.53 3.47
CA SER A 18 -20.96 7.87 4.00
C SER A 18 -19.67 8.45 4.59
N LEU A 19 -19.49 9.77 4.51
CA LEU A 19 -18.32 10.44 5.09
C LEU A 19 -18.17 10.17 6.58
N GLU A 20 -19.29 10.16 7.32
CA GLU A 20 -19.31 9.81 8.74
C GLU A 20 -18.91 8.35 8.97
N GLY A 21 -19.41 7.42 8.14
CA GLY A 21 -19.04 6.01 8.20
C GLY A 21 -17.55 5.79 7.93
N ALA A 22 -16.99 6.48 6.93
CA ALA A 22 -15.58 6.46 6.62
C ALA A 22 -14.74 7.05 7.77
N ARG A 23 -15.14 8.21 8.33
CA ARG A 23 -14.46 8.82 9.50
C ARG A 23 -14.42 7.89 10.70
N LEU A 24 -15.54 7.25 11.04
CA LEU A 24 -15.61 6.31 12.16
C LEU A 24 -14.71 5.09 11.94
N ARG A 25 -14.72 4.52 10.74
CA ARG A 25 -13.89 3.36 10.39
C ARG A 25 -12.40 3.72 10.40
N LEU A 26 -12.04 4.83 9.77
CA LEU A 26 -10.65 5.30 9.71
C LEU A 26 -10.16 5.73 11.09
N GLY A 27 -11.01 6.32 11.93
CA GLY A 27 -10.68 6.66 13.32
C GLY A 27 -10.33 5.45 14.19
N ALA A 28 -10.72 4.23 13.79
CA ALA A 28 -10.34 2.99 14.46
C ALA A 28 -9.04 2.36 13.92
N LEU A 29 -8.50 2.86 12.81
CA LEU A 29 -7.25 2.35 12.26
C LEU A 29 -6.06 2.83 13.09
N GLN A 30 -5.03 2.00 13.16
CA GLN A 30 -3.74 2.38 13.75
C GLN A 30 -2.80 3.02 12.72
N ARG A 31 -3.07 2.84 11.42
CA ARG A 31 -2.25 3.29 10.30
C ARG A 31 -3.12 3.66 9.10
N PHE A 32 -2.65 4.61 8.30
CA PHE A 32 -3.31 5.16 7.11
C PHE A 32 -2.58 4.81 5.81
N ASP A 33 -1.75 3.77 5.82
CA ASP A 33 -1.08 3.22 4.64
C ASP A 33 -2.01 2.36 3.77
N GLN A 34 -3.17 1.93 4.29
CA GLN A 34 -4.23 1.26 3.53
C GLN A 34 -5.62 1.78 3.94
N LEU A 35 -6.16 2.74 3.20
CA LEU A 35 -7.47 3.35 3.51
C LEU A 35 -8.65 2.48 3.10
N VAL A 36 -8.44 1.66 2.06
CA VAL A 36 -9.33 0.59 1.64
C VAL A 36 -8.59 -0.73 1.87
N PRO A 37 -8.79 -1.40 3.03
CA PRO A 37 -7.97 -2.53 3.43
C PRO A 37 -8.08 -3.69 2.43
N ALA A 38 -7.00 -4.45 2.27
CA ALA A 38 -7.05 -5.73 1.57
C ALA A 38 -7.84 -6.75 2.40
N ALA A 39 -8.56 -7.64 1.72
CA ALA A 39 -9.23 -8.78 2.35
C ALA A 39 -8.20 -9.86 2.74
N SER A 40 -8.50 -10.65 3.77
CA SER A 40 -7.81 -11.93 4.00
C SER A 40 -8.02 -12.87 2.81
N ALA A 41 -7.17 -13.89 2.63
CA ALA A 41 -7.23 -14.76 1.45
C ALA A 41 -8.63 -15.37 1.21
N ASP A 42 -9.24 -15.91 2.26
CA ASP A 42 -10.56 -16.56 2.19
C ASP A 42 -11.68 -15.55 1.94
N GLN A 43 -11.59 -14.36 2.55
CA GLN A 43 -12.54 -13.28 2.31
C GLN A 43 -12.42 -12.76 0.88
N ALA A 44 -11.19 -12.55 0.40
CA ALA A 44 -10.92 -12.06 -0.95
C ALA A 44 -11.44 -13.04 -2.01
N LEU A 45 -11.34 -14.35 -1.73
CA LEU A 45 -11.88 -15.41 -2.57
C LEU A 45 -13.41 -15.34 -2.67
N LEU A 46 -14.10 -15.10 -1.54
CA LEU A 46 -15.54 -14.90 -1.51
C LEU A 46 -15.93 -13.64 -2.29
N GLU A 47 -15.27 -12.53 -2.03
CA GLU A 47 -15.51 -11.25 -2.71
C GLU A 47 -15.30 -11.35 -4.21
N SER A 48 -14.22 -12.02 -4.66
CA SER A 48 -13.96 -12.23 -6.08
C SER A 48 -15.03 -13.11 -6.75
N ALA A 49 -15.54 -14.14 -6.08
CA ALA A 49 -16.62 -14.96 -6.62
C ALA A 49 -17.91 -14.14 -6.83
N LEU A 50 -18.24 -13.27 -5.87
CA LEU A 50 -19.38 -12.35 -5.99
C LEU A 50 -19.13 -11.29 -7.07
N ALA A 51 -17.92 -10.75 -7.17
CA ALA A 51 -17.53 -9.78 -8.19
C ALA A 51 -17.70 -10.35 -9.61
N SER A 52 -17.36 -11.62 -9.83
CA SER A 52 -17.57 -12.29 -11.13
C SER A 52 -19.05 -12.36 -11.52
N ALA A 53 -19.97 -12.56 -10.58
CA ALA A 53 -21.40 -12.57 -10.88
C ALA A 53 -21.96 -11.15 -11.12
N LEU A 54 -21.58 -10.19 -10.29
CA LEU A 54 -22.02 -8.81 -10.41
C LEU A 54 -21.50 -8.13 -11.67
N GLY A 55 -20.27 -8.45 -12.07
CA GLY A 55 -19.61 -7.91 -13.25
C GLY A 55 -20.18 -8.40 -14.59
N ALA A 56 -20.92 -9.51 -14.57
CA ALA A 56 -21.55 -10.10 -15.75
C ALA A 56 -22.96 -9.53 -16.03
N VAL A 57 -23.49 -8.65 -15.18
CA VAL A 57 -24.83 -8.08 -15.34
C VAL A 57 -24.77 -6.85 -16.23
N GLU A 58 -25.63 -6.81 -17.24
CA GLU A 58 -25.69 -5.71 -18.20
C GLU A 58 -26.68 -4.60 -17.78
N GLY A 59 -26.49 -3.40 -18.35
CA GLY A 59 -27.38 -2.25 -18.13
C GLY A 59 -27.29 -1.64 -16.74
N GLN A 60 -26.22 -1.92 -15.99
CA GLN A 60 -25.99 -1.30 -14.69
C GLN A 60 -25.68 0.19 -14.84
N THR A 61 -26.31 1.02 -14.00
CA THR A 61 -26.01 2.45 -13.88
C THR A 61 -24.72 2.71 -13.12
N ARG A 62 -24.24 1.71 -12.39
CA ARG A 62 -23.03 1.77 -11.58
C ARG A 62 -22.19 0.51 -11.70
N PRO A 63 -20.88 0.61 -11.45
CA PRO A 63 -19.95 -0.51 -11.49
C PRO A 63 -20.40 -1.64 -10.58
N PHE A 64 -20.50 -2.85 -11.14
CA PHE A 64 -20.95 -4.06 -10.43
C PHE A 64 -22.38 -3.94 -9.85
N GLY A 65 -23.15 -2.92 -10.22
CA GLY A 65 -24.44 -2.62 -9.59
C GLY A 65 -24.31 -2.22 -8.12
N VAL A 66 -23.09 -1.87 -7.67
CA VAL A 66 -22.78 -1.57 -6.26
C VAL A 66 -22.77 -0.07 -6.03
N ARG A 67 -23.62 0.39 -5.11
CA ARG A 67 -23.67 1.78 -4.64
C ARG A 67 -22.61 2.07 -3.57
N GLU A 68 -22.33 1.09 -2.72
CA GLU A 68 -21.47 1.23 -1.56
C GLU A 68 -20.85 -0.13 -1.23
N ALA A 69 -19.54 -0.14 -1.02
CA ALA A 69 -18.76 -1.30 -0.58
C ALA A 69 -18.01 -0.90 0.69
N LYS A 70 -18.61 -1.14 1.85
CA LYS A 70 -18.08 -0.75 3.16
C LYS A 70 -17.29 -1.91 3.78
N PRO A 71 -15.95 -1.81 3.94
CA PRO A 71 -15.18 -2.78 4.70
C PRO A 71 -15.56 -2.70 6.18
N VAL A 72 -15.83 -3.84 6.82
CA VAL A 72 -16.16 -3.92 8.25
C VAL A 72 -15.39 -5.09 8.84
N ASP A 73 -14.46 -4.80 9.76
CA ASP A 73 -13.51 -5.78 10.29
C ASP A 73 -12.80 -6.52 9.14
N GLU A 74 -12.83 -7.86 9.14
CA GLU A 74 -12.34 -8.69 8.04
C GLU A 74 -13.37 -8.91 6.91
N GLY A 75 -14.61 -8.45 7.06
CA GLY A 75 -15.71 -8.66 6.10
C GLY A 75 -16.02 -7.46 5.20
N LEU A 76 -17.11 -7.58 4.43
CA LEU A 76 -17.58 -6.54 3.51
C LEU A 76 -19.11 -6.39 3.56
N VAL A 77 -19.58 -5.14 3.55
CA VAL A 77 -21.00 -4.81 3.35
C VAL A 77 -21.18 -4.17 1.98
N LEU A 78 -21.97 -4.79 1.13
CA LEU A 78 -22.34 -4.31 -0.20
C LEU A 78 -23.77 -3.78 -0.18
N ARG A 79 -23.99 -2.62 -0.76
CA ARG A 79 -25.32 -2.13 -1.11
C ARG A 79 -25.48 -2.13 -2.62
N VAL A 80 -26.38 -2.94 -3.13
CA VAL A 80 -26.65 -3.04 -4.58
C VAL A 80 -27.83 -2.17 -4.98
N GLU A 81 -27.86 -1.73 -6.24
CA GLU A 81 -28.86 -0.78 -6.73
C GLU A 81 -30.14 -1.44 -7.25
N ARG A 82 -30.04 -2.66 -7.79
CA ARG A 82 -31.16 -3.30 -8.48
C ARG A 82 -31.42 -4.70 -7.96
N ALA A 83 -32.66 -5.15 -8.08
CA ALA A 83 -33.03 -6.53 -7.76
C ALA A 83 -32.33 -7.53 -8.71
N GLU A 84 -32.06 -7.15 -9.97
CA GLU A 84 -31.34 -8.00 -10.92
C GLU A 84 -29.90 -8.30 -10.47
N ASP A 85 -29.24 -7.35 -9.81
CA ASP A 85 -27.88 -7.54 -9.27
C ASP A 85 -27.90 -8.59 -8.15
N VAL A 86 -28.92 -8.57 -7.28
CA VAL A 86 -29.14 -9.59 -6.25
C VAL A 86 -29.42 -10.95 -6.90
N GLN A 87 -30.28 -10.99 -7.93
CA GLN A 87 -30.58 -12.22 -8.64
C GLN A 87 -29.35 -12.81 -9.34
N ALA A 88 -28.42 -11.99 -9.82
CA ALA A 88 -27.15 -12.45 -10.38
C ALA A 88 -26.31 -13.18 -9.33
N LEU A 89 -26.27 -12.69 -8.08
CA LEU A 89 -25.64 -13.40 -6.97
C LEU A 89 -26.33 -14.74 -6.68
N PHE A 90 -27.66 -14.82 -6.82
CA PHE A 90 -28.39 -16.07 -6.62
C PHE A 90 -28.01 -17.16 -7.63
N ARG A 91 -27.61 -16.78 -8.85
CA ARG A 91 -27.11 -17.73 -9.85
C ARG A 91 -25.83 -18.45 -9.42
N LEU A 92 -25.08 -17.90 -8.46
CA LEU A 92 -23.93 -18.57 -7.86
C LEU A 92 -24.34 -19.64 -6.83
N LEU A 93 -25.57 -19.60 -6.30
CA LEU A 93 -25.94 -20.47 -5.18
C LEU A 93 -25.99 -21.94 -5.61
N PRO A 94 -25.44 -22.86 -4.80
CA PRO A 94 -25.34 -24.25 -5.19
C PRO A 94 -26.69 -24.97 -5.14
N TYR A 95 -27.00 -25.71 -6.21
CA TYR A 95 -28.13 -26.62 -6.25
C TYR A 95 -27.78 -27.93 -6.96
N ARG A 96 -28.50 -28.98 -6.62
CA ARG A 96 -28.36 -30.31 -7.20
C ARG A 96 -29.56 -30.63 -8.10
N THR A 97 -29.25 -30.94 -9.34
CA THR A 97 -30.24 -31.35 -10.35
C THR A 97 -30.75 -32.77 -10.09
N ARG A 98 -31.99 -33.08 -10.51
CA ARG A 98 -32.70 -34.34 -10.19
C ARG A 98 -31.94 -35.62 -10.57
N LYS A 99 -31.21 -35.57 -11.69
CA LYS A 99 -30.45 -36.71 -12.25
C LYS A 99 -29.06 -36.27 -12.79
N GLY A 100 -28.46 -35.22 -12.23
CA GLY A 100 -27.30 -34.62 -12.86
C GLY A 100 -26.27 -34.02 -11.88
N PRO A 101 -25.31 -33.25 -12.44
CA PRO A 101 -24.23 -32.65 -11.66
C PRO A 101 -24.73 -31.52 -10.76
N TRP A 102 -23.86 -31.14 -9.82
CA TRP A 102 -23.97 -29.90 -9.07
C TRP A 102 -23.89 -28.69 -10.02
N ARG A 103 -24.66 -27.65 -9.71
CA ARG A 103 -24.63 -26.35 -10.37
C ARG A 103 -24.39 -25.28 -9.31
N GLY A 104 -23.88 -24.13 -9.74
CA GLY A 104 -23.45 -23.06 -8.85
C GLY A 104 -22.11 -23.34 -8.17
N VAL A 105 -21.75 -22.45 -7.25
CA VAL A 105 -20.51 -22.49 -6.47
C VAL A 105 -20.74 -23.37 -5.24
N ARG A 106 -20.19 -24.59 -5.25
CA ARG A 106 -20.30 -25.50 -4.11
C ARG A 106 -19.73 -24.89 -2.85
N GLY A 107 -20.35 -25.16 -1.71
CA GLY A 107 -19.98 -24.59 -0.42
C GLY A 107 -20.23 -23.09 -0.26
N LEU A 108 -20.77 -22.38 -1.26
CA LEU A 108 -21.33 -21.05 -1.06
C LEU A 108 -22.65 -21.18 -0.28
N THR A 109 -22.79 -20.34 0.74
CA THR A 109 -23.96 -20.30 1.62
C THR A 109 -24.59 -18.92 1.58
N VAL A 110 -25.90 -18.86 1.79
CA VAL A 110 -26.62 -17.61 2.00
C VAL A 110 -27.63 -17.76 3.13
N ARG A 111 -27.73 -16.72 3.97
CA ARG A 111 -28.76 -16.61 5.01
C ARG A 111 -29.37 -15.22 4.97
N SER A 112 -30.69 -15.12 5.09
CA SER A 112 -31.37 -13.85 5.31
C SER A 112 -31.36 -13.49 6.79
N ASP A 113 -31.18 -12.21 7.11
CA ASP A 113 -31.47 -11.63 8.43
C ASP A 113 -32.77 -10.79 8.45
N GLY A 114 -33.54 -10.86 7.36
CA GLY A 114 -34.73 -10.04 7.10
C GLY A 114 -34.41 -8.88 6.15
N ALA A 115 -33.46 -8.01 6.50
CA ALA A 115 -33.15 -6.80 5.73
C ALA A 115 -31.97 -6.96 4.76
N ARG A 116 -31.12 -7.97 4.97
CA ARG A 116 -29.87 -8.23 4.28
C ARG A 116 -29.68 -9.72 4.06
N LEU A 117 -28.82 -10.03 3.11
CA LEU A 117 -28.37 -11.40 2.84
C LEU A 117 -26.91 -11.54 3.22
N ARG A 118 -26.60 -12.55 4.03
CA ARG A 118 -25.23 -12.91 4.38
C ARG A 118 -24.75 -14.03 3.48
N PHE A 119 -23.80 -13.72 2.60
CA PHE A 119 -23.05 -14.71 1.84
C PHE A 119 -21.81 -15.16 2.63
N GLY A 120 -21.43 -16.42 2.48
CA GLY A 120 -20.24 -16.98 3.13
C GLY A 120 -19.87 -18.34 2.55
N PHE A 121 -18.69 -18.85 2.92
CA PHE A 121 -18.28 -20.20 2.56
C PHE A 121 -18.50 -21.20 3.70
N ARG A 122 -18.69 -22.47 3.34
CA ARG A 122 -18.64 -23.59 4.28
C ARG A 122 -17.21 -23.80 4.79
N THR A 123 -17.09 -24.32 6.00
CA THR A 123 -15.81 -24.50 6.71
C THR A 123 -14.78 -25.39 6.02
N TRP A 124 -15.18 -26.24 5.07
CA TRP A 124 -14.26 -27.10 4.33
C TRP A 124 -13.64 -26.41 3.10
N LEU A 125 -14.10 -25.21 2.72
CA LEU A 125 -13.55 -24.42 1.62
C LEU A 125 -12.39 -23.50 2.04
N TYR A 126 -12.24 -23.25 3.33
CA TYR A 126 -11.22 -22.37 3.86
C TYR A 126 -10.50 -23.03 5.02
N GLU A 127 -9.24 -22.66 5.24
CA GLU A 127 -8.47 -23.20 6.35
C GLU A 127 -8.93 -22.56 7.66
N ARG A 128 -9.43 -23.40 8.57
CA ARG A 128 -9.78 -22.99 9.93
C ARG A 128 -8.51 -22.82 10.75
N SER A 129 -7.69 -21.83 10.41
CA SER A 129 -6.70 -21.35 11.35
C SER A 129 -7.46 -20.75 12.53
N TRP A 130 -7.01 -21.02 13.75
CA TRP A 130 -7.51 -20.42 14.99
C TRP A 130 -7.53 -18.88 14.99
N ARG A 131 -6.91 -18.24 13.98
CA ARG A 131 -6.84 -16.78 13.81
C ARG A 131 -7.64 -16.25 12.61
N SER A 132 -8.16 -17.09 11.72
CA SER A 132 -8.87 -16.63 10.51
C SER A 132 -10.34 -16.37 10.80
N ALA A 133 -10.85 -15.16 10.57
CA ALA A 133 -12.27 -14.91 10.67
C ALA A 133 -13.05 -15.66 9.57
N THR A 134 -14.31 -15.99 9.86
CA THR A 134 -15.17 -16.63 8.85
C THR A 134 -15.46 -15.64 7.73
N PRO A 135 -15.16 -15.96 6.46
CA PRO A 135 -15.39 -15.05 5.35
C PRO A 135 -16.89 -14.79 5.21
N SER A 136 -17.26 -13.51 5.18
CA SER A 136 -18.65 -13.11 4.99
C SER A 136 -18.83 -11.78 4.29
N VAL A 137 -19.85 -11.73 3.44
CA VAL A 137 -20.30 -10.52 2.74
C VAL A 137 -21.77 -10.30 3.01
N TRP A 138 -22.11 -9.13 3.54
CA TRP A 138 -23.49 -8.71 3.74
C TRP A 138 -23.96 -7.93 2.52
N VAL A 139 -25.08 -8.33 1.92
CA VAL A 139 -25.67 -7.67 0.76
C VAL A 139 -27.00 -7.05 1.17
N ALA A 140 -27.10 -5.74 1.03
CA ALA A 140 -28.34 -4.97 1.15
C ALA A 140 -28.86 -4.64 -0.26
N GLY A 141 -30.14 -4.87 -0.50
CA GLY A 141 -30.82 -4.58 -1.76
C GLY A 141 -31.24 -3.11 -1.90
N PRO A 142 -31.92 -2.78 -3.01
CA PRO A 142 -32.57 -1.48 -3.14
C PRO A 142 -33.63 -1.27 -2.06
N HIS A 143 -33.93 -0.01 -1.77
CA HIS A 143 -34.90 0.34 -0.74
C HIS A 143 -36.29 -0.19 -1.10
N GLY A 144 -36.93 -0.88 -0.15
CA GLY A 144 -38.29 -1.42 -0.31
C GLY A 144 -38.37 -2.85 -0.86
N GLU A 145 -37.24 -3.43 -1.31
CA GLU A 145 -37.21 -4.83 -1.74
C GLU A 145 -37.14 -5.80 -0.54
N ASP A 146 -37.98 -6.83 -0.56
CA ASP A 146 -37.90 -7.94 0.38
C ASP A 146 -36.92 -9.00 -0.16
N LEU A 147 -35.67 -8.92 0.31
CA LEU A 147 -34.62 -9.84 -0.07
C LEU A 147 -34.90 -11.29 0.34
N ALA A 148 -35.63 -11.50 1.45
CA ALA A 148 -36.01 -12.82 1.89
C ALA A 148 -37.04 -13.42 0.92
N ALA A 149 -38.02 -12.62 0.49
CA ALA A 149 -38.98 -13.02 -0.54
C ALA A 149 -38.30 -13.30 -1.89
N LEU A 150 -37.34 -12.48 -2.32
CA LEU A 150 -36.58 -12.72 -3.56
C LEU A 150 -35.78 -14.03 -3.50
N LEU A 151 -35.12 -14.31 -2.37
CA LEU A 151 -34.42 -15.58 -2.16
C LEU A 151 -35.40 -16.77 -2.12
N GLY A 152 -36.56 -16.59 -1.49
CA GLY A 152 -37.64 -17.58 -1.44
C GLY A 152 -38.20 -17.90 -2.84
N ALA A 153 -38.48 -16.88 -3.64
CA ALA A 153 -38.93 -17.04 -5.02
C ALA A 153 -37.89 -17.77 -5.89
N HIS A 154 -36.61 -17.47 -5.70
CA HIS A 154 -35.53 -18.19 -6.38
C HIS A 154 -35.46 -19.67 -5.96
N GLU A 155 -35.62 -19.94 -4.67
CA GLU A 155 -35.71 -21.30 -4.13
C GLU A 155 -36.89 -22.07 -4.72
N GLU A 156 -38.07 -21.44 -4.78
CA GLU A 156 -39.28 -22.01 -5.39
C GLU A 156 -39.07 -22.30 -6.88
N GLN A 157 -38.44 -21.40 -7.62
CA GLN A 157 -38.13 -21.61 -9.04
C GLN A 157 -37.24 -22.84 -9.25
N ILE A 158 -36.20 -23.00 -8.42
CA ILE A 158 -35.31 -24.17 -8.51
C ILE A 158 -36.05 -25.46 -8.13
N ARG A 159 -36.89 -25.42 -7.09
CA ARG A 159 -37.72 -26.58 -6.70
C ARG A 159 -38.76 -26.93 -7.76
N ALA A 160 -39.38 -25.94 -8.40
CA ALA A 160 -40.33 -26.12 -9.49
C ALA A 160 -39.68 -26.77 -10.72
N ALA A 161 -38.40 -26.48 -10.99
CA ALA A 161 -37.58 -27.18 -11.97
C ALA A 161 -37.18 -28.62 -11.54
N GLY A 162 -37.66 -29.10 -10.39
CA GLY A 162 -37.39 -30.43 -9.85
C GLY A 162 -35.97 -30.58 -9.29
N HIS A 163 -35.32 -29.48 -8.88
CA HIS A 163 -33.97 -29.48 -8.31
C HIS A 163 -34.01 -29.29 -6.79
N SER A 164 -32.88 -29.56 -6.13
CA SER A 164 -32.73 -29.41 -4.69
C SER A 164 -31.68 -28.39 -4.35
N VAL A 165 -32.04 -27.42 -3.51
CA VAL A 165 -31.19 -26.31 -3.06
C VAL A 165 -30.19 -26.76 -1.98
N GLN A 166 -28.98 -26.18 -1.99
CA GLN A 166 -27.86 -26.64 -1.16
C GLN A 166 -27.07 -25.51 -0.46
N TRP A 167 -27.55 -24.27 -0.55
CA TRP A 167 -26.90 -23.09 0.04
C TRP A 167 -27.27 -22.82 1.50
N ASP A 168 -28.20 -23.57 2.07
CA ASP A 168 -28.59 -23.43 3.49
C ASP A 168 -27.40 -23.82 4.40
N PRO A 169 -26.87 -22.90 5.23
CA PRO A 169 -25.74 -23.18 6.09
C PRO A 169 -26.04 -24.25 7.15
N GLN A 170 -27.31 -24.44 7.55
CA GLN A 170 -27.70 -25.44 8.54
C GLN A 170 -27.75 -26.86 7.96
N ARG A 171 -27.89 -26.99 6.64
CA ARG A 171 -27.86 -28.29 5.97
C ARG A 171 -26.41 -28.74 5.79
N PRO A 172 -26.04 -29.94 6.27
CA PRO A 172 -24.70 -30.46 6.05
C PRO A 172 -24.52 -30.79 4.57
N GLU A 173 -23.58 -30.11 3.91
CA GLU A 173 -23.08 -30.50 2.59
C GLU A 173 -21.76 -31.27 2.78
N PRO A 174 -21.68 -32.55 2.40
CA PRO A 174 -20.42 -33.26 2.42
C PRO A 174 -19.46 -32.62 1.41
N GLY A 175 -18.24 -32.33 1.86
CA GLY A 175 -17.18 -31.85 0.98
C GLY A 175 -16.94 -32.82 -0.19
N PRO A 176 -16.43 -32.34 -1.34
CA PRO A 176 -16.09 -33.21 -2.46
C PRO A 176 -15.13 -34.33 -2.02
N LYS A 177 -15.51 -35.60 -2.25
CA LYS A 177 -14.61 -36.76 -2.00
C LYS A 177 -13.34 -36.73 -2.85
N ARG A 178 -13.41 -36.06 -4.01
CA ARG A 178 -12.28 -35.82 -4.93
C ARG A 178 -12.32 -34.36 -5.35
N GLN A 179 -11.16 -33.72 -5.36
CA GLN A 179 -11.02 -32.33 -5.79
C GLN A 179 -11.54 -32.16 -7.23
N GLU A 180 -12.44 -31.21 -7.44
CA GLU A 180 -13.01 -30.91 -8.77
C GLU A 180 -11.95 -30.28 -9.67
N PRO A 181 -11.92 -30.55 -10.98
CA PRO A 181 -10.98 -29.89 -11.90
C PRO A 181 -11.12 -28.37 -11.84
N ALA A 182 -10.01 -27.63 -11.92
CA ALA A 182 -10.03 -26.16 -11.90
C ALA A 182 -10.93 -25.57 -13.00
N THR A 183 -10.96 -26.17 -14.19
CA THR A 183 -11.84 -25.77 -15.30
C THR A 183 -13.34 -25.83 -14.99
N ARG A 184 -13.76 -26.53 -13.92
CA ARG A 184 -15.16 -26.70 -13.52
C ARG A 184 -15.51 -26.02 -12.21
N SER A 185 -14.55 -25.48 -11.48
CA SER A 185 -14.75 -24.88 -10.16
C SER A 185 -14.26 -23.44 -10.15
N LEU A 186 -15.21 -22.50 -10.08
CA LEU A 186 -14.91 -21.07 -10.00
C LEU A 186 -13.99 -20.74 -8.82
N VAL A 187 -14.23 -21.36 -7.65
CA VAL A 187 -13.39 -21.17 -6.46
C VAL A 187 -11.95 -21.57 -6.73
N ARG A 188 -11.72 -22.72 -7.41
CA ARG A 188 -10.36 -23.15 -7.76
C ARG A 188 -9.69 -22.26 -8.79
N GLN A 189 -10.44 -21.70 -9.74
CA GLN A 189 -9.91 -20.72 -10.69
C GLN A 189 -9.48 -19.45 -9.96
N LEU A 190 -10.27 -19.02 -8.99
CA LEU A 190 -9.99 -17.82 -8.21
C LEU A 190 -8.95 -18.04 -7.11
N THR A 191 -8.65 -19.27 -6.66
CA THR A 191 -7.69 -19.52 -5.55
C THR A 191 -6.31 -18.91 -5.81
N ALA A 192 -5.85 -18.86 -7.05
CA ALA A 192 -4.56 -18.25 -7.39
C ALA A 192 -4.65 -16.73 -7.67
N SER A 193 -5.85 -16.18 -7.89
CA SER A 193 -6.11 -14.79 -8.30
C SER A 193 -7.21 -14.12 -7.46
N TYR A 194 -7.35 -14.52 -6.19
CA TYR A 194 -8.47 -14.10 -5.35
C TYR A 194 -8.44 -12.62 -5.01
N ALA A 195 -7.29 -11.96 -5.10
CA ALA A 195 -7.14 -10.60 -4.61
C ALA A 195 -7.61 -9.55 -5.62
N MET A 196 -7.54 -9.85 -6.92
CA MET A 196 -7.89 -8.90 -7.98
C MET A 196 -9.38 -8.50 -7.94
N GLY A 197 -10.28 -9.49 -7.96
CA GLY A 197 -11.73 -9.22 -7.92
C GLY A 197 -12.17 -8.52 -6.63
N SER A 198 -11.62 -8.92 -5.49
CA SER A 198 -11.83 -8.26 -4.19
C SER A 198 -11.37 -6.80 -4.21
N ALA A 199 -10.17 -6.52 -4.72
CA ALA A 199 -9.64 -5.16 -4.78
C ALA A 199 -10.52 -4.23 -5.63
N LEU A 200 -11.03 -4.73 -6.76
CA LEU A 200 -11.95 -4.02 -7.63
C LEU A 200 -13.33 -3.79 -6.97
N LEU A 201 -13.90 -4.84 -6.36
CA LEU A 201 -15.22 -4.79 -5.73
C LEU A 201 -15.27 -3.84 -4.52
N ARG A 202 -14.15 -3.70 -3.79
CA ARG A 202 -14.03 -2.77 -2.66
C ARG A 202 -13.94 -1.29 -3.09
N ARG A 203 -13.75 -1.01 -4.39
CA ARG A 203 -13.58 0.35 -4.94
C ARG A 203 -14.58 0.65 -6.06
N PRO A 204 -15.89 0.42 -5.86
CA PRO A 204 -16.87 0.53 -6.94
C PRO A 204 -16.95 1.96 -7.50
N ARG A 205 -16.66 2.99 -6.70
CA ARG A 205 -16.79 4.40 -7.11
C ARG A 205 -15.59 4.97 -7.85
N LEU A 206 -14.49 4.22 -7.96
CA LEU A 206 -13.37 4.57 -8.83
C LEU A 206 -13.88 4.87 -10.24
N TRP A 207 -14.64 3.94 -10.81
CA TRP A 207 -15.06 4.02 -12.21
C TRP A 207 -16.05 5.17 -12.48
N ASP A 208 -16.95 5.44 -11.51
CA ASP A 208 -17.90 6.58 -11.56
C ASP A 208 -17.18 7.93 -11.66
N SER A 209 -15.92 8.00 -11.22
CA SER A 209 -15.14 9.23 -11.17
C SER A 209 -14.36 9.49 -12.47
N LEU A 210 -14.28 8.49 -13.35
CA LEU A 210 -13.60 8.58 -14.63
C LEU A 210 -14.44 9.34 -15.67
N ALA A 211 -13.77 10.04 -16.57
CA ALA A 211 -14.41 10.93 -17.53
C ALA A 211 -15.36 10.16 -18.47
N GLY A 212 -16.58 10.68 -18.63
CA GLY A 212 -17.56 10.08 -19.54
C GLY A 212 -17.94 8.64 -19.19
N TYR A 213 -17.82 8.17 -17.95
CA TYR A 213 -18.31 6.84 -17.58
C TYR A 213 -19.78 6.63 -18.01
N ALA A 214 -20.04 5.55 -18.76
CA ALA A 214 -21.39 5.18 -19.21
C ALA A 214 -21.78 3.74 -18.84
N GLY A 215 -20.80 2.86 -18.63
CA GLY A 215 -21.05 1.47 -18.27
C GLY A 215 -19.76 0.69 -18.02
N LEU A 216 -19.91 -0.44 -17.33
CA LEU A 216 -18.83 -1.38 -17.04
C LEU A 216 -19.32 -2.80 -17.27
N ARG A 217 -18.51 -3.63 -17.91
CA ARG A 217 -18.66 -5.07 -17.98
C ARG A 217 -17.36 -5.72 -17.55
N VAL A 218 -17.46 -6.81 -16.79
CA VAL A 218 -16.29 -7.55 -16.31
C VAL A 218 -16.42 -9.02 -16.68
N ASP A 219 -15.38 -9.52 -17.31
CA ASP A 219 -15.23 -10.92 -17.69
C ASP A 219 -13.89 -11.46 -17.14
N THR A 220 -13.81 -12.78 -16.98
CA THR A 220 -12.57 -13.45 -16.55
C THR A 220 -12.14 -14.47 -17.59
N ARG A 221 -10.84 -14.55 -17.88
CA ARG A 221 -10.26 -15.50 -18.84
C ARG A 221 -9.08 -16.23 -18.24
N MET A 222 -9.05 -17.55 -18.36
CA MET A 222 -7.87 -18.33 -18.00
C MET A 222 -6.75 -18.11 -19.01
N ALA A 223 -5.55 -17.81 -18.52
CA ALA A 223 -4.31 -17.65 -19.29
C ALA A 223 -3.21 -18.56 -18.74
N ASP A 224 -2.08 -18.64 -19.44
CA ASP A 224 -0.95 -19.51 -19.06
C ASP A 224 -0.28 -19.09 -17.74
N TYR A 225 -0.50 -17.85 -17.31
CA TYR A 225 0.13 -17.22 -16.15
C TYR A 225 -0.87 -16.82 -15.05
N GLY A 226 -2.14 -17.20 -15.16
CA GLY A 226 -3.14 -16.79 -14.19
C GLY A 226 -4.58 -16.75 -14.70
N LEU A 227 -5.41 -16.03 -13.94
CA LEU A 227 -6.75 -15.66 -14.33
C LEU A 227 -6.77 -14.16 -14.65
N ASP A 228 -6.98 -13.83 -15.92
CA ASP A 228 -7.05 -12.45 -16.36
C ASP A 228 -8.44 -11.89 -16.09
N TRP A 229 -8.47 -10.64 -15.62
CA TRP A 229 -9.68 -9.85 -15.43
C TRP A 229 -9.77 -8.85 -16.57
N LEU A 230 -10.79 -9.00 -17.41
CA LEU A 230 -11.05 -8.11 -18.54
C LEU A 230 -12.21 -7.18 -18.17
N ILE A 231 -11.93 -5.89 -18.14
CA ILE A 231 -12.90 -4.84 -17.87
C ILE A 231 -13.15 -4.07 -19.15
N GLU A 232 -14.37 -4.15 -19.67
CA GLU A 232 -14.83 -3.32 -20.77
C GLU A 232 -15.57 -2.10 -20.19
N ARG A 233 -14.98 -0.92 -20.34
CA ARG A 233 -15.54 0.35 -19.91
C ARG A 233 -16.15 1.07 -21.11
N SER A 234 -17.44 1.33 -21.06
CA SER A 234 -18.13 2.17 -22.03
C SER A 234 -18.01 3.64 -21.64
N VAL A 235 -17.65 4.49 -22.61
CA VAL A 235 -17.43 5.92 -22.41
C VAL A 235 -18.40 6.76 -23.25
N ALA A 236 -19.18 7.63 -22.62
CA ALA A 236 -19.94 8.69 -23.27
C ALA A 236 -19.00 9.83 -23.67
N GLY A 237 -18.59 9.86 -24.93
CA GLY A 237 -17.76 10.93 -25.52
C GLY A 237 -16.49 10.41 -26.18
N ALA A 238 -15.74 11.31 -26.81
CA ALA A 238 -14.52 10.97 -27.57
C ALA A 238 -13.29 10.70 -26.68
N GLN A 239 -13.34 11.04 -25.39
CA GLN A 239 -12.21 10.91 -24.47
C GLN A 239 -12.17 9.51 -23.84
N VAL A 240 -11.67 8.53 -24.59
CA VAL A 240 -11.50 7.13 -24.11
C VAL A 240 -10.35 6.97 -23.12
N HIS A 241 -9.34 7.84 -23.19
CA HIS A 241 -8.20 7.84 -22.28
C HIS A 241 -8.45 8.72 -21.04
N ASP A 242 -8.17 8.19 -19.85
CA ASP A 242 -8.20 8.93 -18.58
C ASP A 242 -7.01 8.49 -17.70
N ALA A 243 -6.01 9.36 -17.54
CA ALA A 243 -4.81 9.09 -16.75
C ALA A 243 -5.12 8.75 -15.29
N ARG A 244 -6.23 9.25 -14.74
CA ARG A 244 -6.65 9.00 -13.35
C ARG A 244 -6.94 7.53 -13.08
N LEU A 245 -7.32 6.76 -14.11
CA LEU A 245 -7.47 5.31 -14.02
C LEU A 245 -6.15 4.65 -13.61
N ILE A 246 -5.05 5.01 -14.30
CA ILE A 246 -3.72 4.46 -14.04
C ILE A 246 -3.25 4.92 -12.66
N GLU A 247 -3.39 6.21 -12.37
CA GLU A 247 -2.98 6.78 -11.08
C GLU A 247 -3.66 6.07 -9.91
N VAL A 248 -4.98 5.87 -9.95
CA VAL A 248 -5.68 5.20 -8.84
C VAL A 248 -5.40 3.71 -8.80
N LEU A 249 -5.37 2.99 -9.93
CA LEU A 249 -5.13 1.53 -9.89
C LEU A 249 -3.71 1.17 -9.42
N THR A 250 -2.73 2.05 -9.67
CA THR A 250 -1.34 1.87 -9.24
C THR A 250 -1.04 2.37 -7.83
N ASP A 251 -1.93 3.19 -7.26
CA ASP A 251 -1.80 3.70 -5.90
C ASP A 251 -1.91 2.58 -4.84
N HIS A 252 -1.03 2.57 -3.84
CA HIS A 252 -0.99 1.55 -2.78
C HIS A 252 -1.88 1.87 -1.58
N VAL A 253 -2.21 3.15 -1.38
CA VAL A 253 -2.92 3.63 -0.18
C VAL A 253 -4.43 3.53 -0.38
N VAL A 254 -4.90 3.95 -1.55
CA VAL A 254 -6.32 3.98 -1.90
C VAL A 254 -6.68 3.01 -3.02
N GLY A 255 -5.68 2.62 -3.82
CA GLY A 255 -5.82 1.84 -5.04
C GLY A 255 -5.58 0.35 -4.86
N CYS A 256 -5.27 -0.32 -5.97
CA CYS A 256 -4.98 -1.76 -6.01
C CYS A 256 -3.47 -2.06 -5.93
N GLY A 257 -2.61 -1.03 -5.95
CA GLY A 257 -1.15 -1.20 -5.92
C GLY A 257 -0.58 -1.95 -7.13
N LEU A 258 -1.31 -1.97 -8.25
CA LEU A 258 -0.91 -2.66 -9.49
C LEU A 258 0.24 -1.90 -10.18
N ARG A 259 0.85 -2.53 -11.18
CA ARG A 259 1.89 -1.93 -12.02
C ARG A 259 1.47 -2.00 -13.48
N VAL A 260 1.76 -0.93 -14.23
CA VAL A 260 1.47 -0.89 -15.66
C VAL A 260 2.40 -1.85 -16.39
N LEU A 261 1.81 -2.72 -17.22
CA LEU A 261 2.51 -3.57 -18.18
C LEU A 261 2.58 -2.90 -19.54
N ASP A 262 1.42 -2.48 -20.04
CA ASP A 262 1.27 -1.81 -21.32
C ASP A 262 0.13 -0.78 -21.26
N HIS A 263 0.25 0.24 -22.09
CA HIS A 263 -0.75 1.28 -22.24
C HIS A 263 -0.78 1.76 -23.69
N ALA A 264 -1.78 1.27 -24.42
CA ALA A 264 -1.99 1.56 -25.82
C ALA A 264 -3.29 2.35 -26.00
N CYS A 265 -3.19 3.62 -26.38
CA CYS A 265 -4.34 4.43 -26.77
C CYS A 265 -4.36 4.68 -28.28
N GLY A 266 -5.49 4.32 -28.91
CA GLY A 266 -5.87 4.75 -30.24
C GLY A 266 -6.99 5.81 -30.19
N THR A 267 -7.57 6.11 -31.35
CA THR A 267 -8.65 7.10 -31.49
C THR A 267 -9.99 6.61 -30.93
N GLU A 268 -10.27 5.30 -31.04
CA GLU A 268 -11.56 4.69 -30.69
C GLU A 268 -11.46 3.72 -29.50
N GLU A 269 -10.25 3.44 -29.02
CA GLU A 269 -10.03 2.49 -27.94
C GLU A 269 -8.78 2.87 -27.17
N CYS A 270 -8.83 2.80 -25.85
CA CYS A 270 -7.62 2.78 -25.04
C CYS A 270 -7.60 1.54 -24.14
N THR A 271 -6.51 0.78 -24.24
CA THR A 271 -6.27 -0.43 -23.46
C THR A 271 -5.14 -0.17 -22.46
N VAL A 272 -5.41 -0.47 -21.20
CA VAL A 272 -4.41 -0.47 -20.13
C VAL A 272 -4.28 -1.89 -19.60
N GLU A 273 -3.07 -2.42 -19.58
CA GLU A 273 -2.76 -3.70 -18.97
C GLU A 273 -1.96 -3.49 -17.70
N LEU A 274 -2.41 -4.08 -16.60
CA LEU A 274 -1.75 -3.97 -15.30
C LEU A 274 -1.53 -5.36 -14.70
N ALA A 275 -0.36 -5.55 -14.11
CA ALA A 275 -0.04 -6.75 -13.35
C ALA A 275 0.26 -6.43 -11.89
N PRO A 276 0.04 -7.41 -10.99
CA PRO A 276 0.51 -7.31 -9.62
C PRO A 276 2.04 -7.30 -9.55
N ARG A 277 2.55 -6.83 -8.40
CA ARG A 277 3.97 -6.96 -8.06
C ARG A 277 4.39 -8.45 -8.07
N PRO A 278 5.56 -8.79 -8.63
CA PRO A 278 6.08 -10.16 -8.57
C PRO A 278 6.17 -10.69 -7.14
N GLY A 279 5.75 -11.94 -6.96
CA GLY A 279 5.84 -12.65 -5.67
C GLY A 279 4.65 -12.41 -4.72
N MET A 280 3.65 -11.60 -5.08
CA MET A 280 2.44 -11.47 -4.27
C MET A 280 1.54 -12.71 -4.42
N TRP A 281 1.38 -13.45 -3.33
CA TRP A 281 0.48 -14.60 -3.29
C TRP A 281 -0.99 -14.16 -3.43
N GLY A 282 -1.80 -14.93 -4.15
CA GLY A 282 -3.21 -14.58 -4.41
C GLY A 282 -3.42 -13.53 -5.50
N TRP A 283 -2.35 -13.01 -6.10
CA TRP A 283 -2.36 -12.04 -7.17
C TRP A 283 -1.71 -12.62 -8.44
N ARG A 284 -2.44 -13.47 -9.17
CA ARG A 284 -2.02 -14.01 -10.48
C ARG A 284 -2.91 -13.49 -11.61
N GLY A 285 -2.37 -13.45 -12.82
CA GLY A 285 -3.06 -12.91 -14.01
C GLY A 285 -2.84 -11.42 -14.21
N VAL A 286 -3.45 -10.90 -15.27
CA VAL A 286 -3.39 -9.50 -15.70
C VAL A 286 -4.78 -8.86 -15.60
N LEU A 287 -4.82 -7.60 -15.18
CA LEU A 287 -5.99 -6.74 -15.31
C LEU A 287 -5.90 -5.96 -16.61
N THR A 288 -6.81 -6.23 -17.54
CA THR A 288 -6.91 -5.50 -18.80
C THR A 288 -8.15 -4.62 -18.76
N VAL A 289 -7.97 -3.30 -18.84
CA VAL A 289 -9.07 -2.34 -18.94
C VAL A 289 -9.13 -1.81 -20.37
N ARG A 290 -10.21 -2.11 -21.08
CA ARG A 290 -10.50 -1.61 -22.43
C ARG A 290 -11.57 -0.53 -22.34
N SER A 291 -11.20 0.70 -22.63
CA SER A 291 -12.13 1.84 -22.69
C SER A 291 -12.52 2.08 -24.15
N ARG A 292 -13.83 2.03 -24.44
CA ARG A 292 -14.40 2.22 -25.78
C ARG A 292 -15.59 3.17 -25.74
N PRO A 293 -15.88 3.93 -26.81
CA PRO A 293 -17.09 4.73 -26.91
C PRO A 293 -18.32 3.86 -26.73
N ALA A 294 -19.31 4.34 -25.98
CA ALA A 294 -20.59 3.68 -25.88
C ALA A 294 -21.26 3.63 -27.27
N SER A 295 -21.82 2.48 -27.65
CA SER A 295 -22.60 2.33 -28.87
C SER A 295 -23.69 3.39 -28.90
N SER A 296 -23.74 4.18 -29.97
CA SER A 296 -24.57 5.37 -30.13
C SER A 296 -26.06 5.09 -29.93
N GLY A 297 -26.54 5.29 -28.70
CA GLY A 297 -27.94 5.23 -28.32
C GLY A 297 -28.31 6.41 -27.44
N LEU A 298 -28.95 7.42 -28.04
CA LEU A 298 -29.32 8.74 -27.48
C LEU A 298 -28.13 9.55 -26.92
N PRO A 299 -28.18 10.90 -26.98
CA PRO A 299 -27.15 11.74 -26.37
C PRO A 299 -27.23 11.58 -24.85
N LEU A 300 -26.46 10.65 -24.30
CA LEU A 300 -26.19 10.58 -22.87
C LEU A 300 -25.47 11.88 -22.50
N GLN A 301 -26.07 12.66 -21.59
CA GLN A 301 -25.35 13.78 -20.99
C GLN A 301 -24.05 13.25 -20.41
N VAL A 302 -22.92 13.72 -20.94
CA VAL A 302 -21.59 13.31 -20.47
C VAL A 302 -21.47 13.73 -19.01
N PRO A 303 -21.45 12.78 -18.05
CA PRO A 303 -21.31 13.13 -16.65
C PRO A 303 -19.95 13.80 -16.49
N ARG A 304 -19.93 15.01 -15.90
CA ARG A 304 -18.65 15.64 -15.56
C ARG A 304 -17.93 14.74 -14.56
N PRO A 305 -16.63 14.47 -14.77
CA PRO A 305 -15.88 13.65 -13.84
C PRO A 305 -15.90 14.29 -12.45
N ARG A 306 -16.07 13.46 -11.44
CA ARG A 306 -16.00 13.92 -10.04
C ARG A 306 -14.53 14.12 -9.67
N PRO A 307 -14.20 15.16 -8.88
CA PRO A 307 -12.85 15.34 -8.36
C PRO A 307 -12.49 14.18 -7.42
N LEU A 308 -11.33 13.58 -7.63
CA LEU A 308 -10.75 12.53 -6.81
C LEU A 308 -9.70 13.11 -5.87
N THR A 309 -10.10 13.43 -4.63
CA THR A 309 -9.18 13.96 -3.62
C THR A 309 -8.07 12.96 -3.28
N ALA A 310 -8.35 11.68 -3.54
CA ALA A 310 -7.39 10.59 -3.41
C ALA A 310 -6.13 10.79 -4.27
N ILE A 311 -6.20 11.46 -5.41
CA ILE A 311 -5.03 11.75 -6.28
C ILE A 311 -4.66 13.23 -6.28
N GLY A 312 -5.25 14.02 -5.37
CA GLY A 312 -4.95 15.44 -5.21
C GLY A 312 -5.83 16.37 -6.06
N ASP A 313 -6.90 15.87 -6.70
CA ASP A 313 -7.88 16.76 -7.34
C ASP A 313 -8.52 17.66 -6.28
N GLN A 314 -8.57 18.96 -6.56
CA GLN A 314 -9.27 19.90 -5.70
C GLN A 314 -10.78 19.73 -5.86
N LEU A 315 -11.50 19.66 -4.74
CA LEU A 315 -12.96 19.82 -4.74
C LEU A 315 -13.26 21.23 -5.25
N GLY A 316 -13.89 21.34 -6.42
CA GLY A 316 -14.29 22.62 -6.98
C GLY A 316 -15.20 23.36 -6.00
N LEU A 317 -14.65 24.32 -5.27
CA LEU A 317 -15.44 25.28 -4.50
C LEU A 317 -16.18 26.16 -5.50
N SER A 318 -17.49 26.32 -5.33
CA SER A 318 -18.35 27.21 -6.11
C SER A 318 -18.02 28.69 -5.84
N ARG A 319 -16.82 29.13 -6.22
CA ARG A 319 -16.42 30.54 -6.33
C ARG A 319 -15.57 30.69 -7.59
N PRO A 320 -15.74 31.79 -8.34
CA PRO A 320 -14.94 32.03 -9.53
C PRO A 320 -13.46 32.08 -9.13
N GLN A 321 -12.66 31.16 -9.67
CA GLN A 321 -11.21 31.20 -9.52
C GLN A 321 -10.65 32.25 -10.49
N THR A 322 -10.16 33.35 -9.94
CA THR A 322 -9.15 34.20 -10.59
C THR A 322 -7.78 33.68 -10.20
N SER A 323 -7.38 32.54 -10.76
CA SER A 323 -5.97 32.13 -10.87
C SER A 323 -5.90 31.01 -11.89
N PRO A 324 -5.19 31.20 -13.02
CA PRO A 324 -5.04 30.14 -13.99
C PRO A 324 -4.25 28.99 -13.36
N SER A 325 -4.86 27.80 -13.35
CA SER A 325 -4.18 26.54 -13.15
C SER A 325 -3.19 26.33 -14.29
N SER A 326 -1.94 26.74 -14.06
CA SER A 326 -0.80 26.31 -14.84
C SER A 326 0.01 25.34 -13.98
N ARG A 327 -0.05 24.05 -14.31
CA ARG A 327 1.02 23.10 -13.98
C ARG A 327 2.15 23.25 -15.02
N ASP A 328 2.60 24.47 -15.25
CA ASP A 328 3.98 24.76 -15.63
C ASP A 328 4.60 25.48 -14.44
N SER A 329 4.93 24.72 -13.40
CA SER A 329 5.98 25.16 -12.51
C SER A 329 7.27 24.96 -13.30
N ALA A 330 7.71 26.02 -13.98
CA ALA A 330 9.12 26.22 -14.24
C ALA A 330 9.80 26.26 -12.86
N VAL A 331 10.18 25.08 -12.38
CA VAL A 331 10.91 24.91 -11.13
C VAL A 331 12.29 25.55 -11.34
N PRO A 332 12.71 26.54 -10.53
CA PRO A 332 14.10 26.98 -10.57
C PRO A 332 15.01 25.79 -10.28
N ASP A 333 16.12 25.67 -11.01
CA ASP A 333 17.17 24.62 -10.91
C ASP A 333 17.81 24.51 -9.50
N GLY A 334 17.02 24.18 -8.48
CA GLY A 334 17.48 23.72 -7.18
C GLY A 334 17.29 22.21 -7.12
N GLY A 335 18.34 21.44 -7.42
CA GLY A 335 18.27 19.98 -7.36
C GLY A 335 17.93 19.52 -5.94
N GLY A 336 16.92 18.65 -5.82
CA GLY A 336 16.53 18.04 -4.54
C GLY A 336 17.68 17.25 -3.91
N ALA A 337 17.69 17.15 -2.58
CA ALA A 337 18.79 16.52 -1.84
C ALA A 337 18.60 15.00 -1.71
N VAL A 338 19.66 14.23 -1.97
CA VAL A 338 19.73 12.79 -1.81
C VAL A 338 20.58 12.42 -0.60
N ILE A 339 19.99 11.68 0.34
CA ILE A 339 20.61 11.26 1.59
C ILE A 339 20.71 9.74 1.62
N GLN A 340 21.92 9.20 1.75
CA GLN A 340 22.11 7.77 1.92
C GLN A 340 22.12 7.42 3.40
N LEU A 341 21.25 6.51 3.82
CA LEU A 341 21.32 5.88 5.13
C LEU A 341 22.07 4.56 5.01
N THR A 342 23.06 4.38 5.88
CA THR A 342 23.85 3.14 5.96
C THR A 342 23.97 2.69 7.42
N GLY A 343 24.11 1.39 7.65
CA GLY A 343 24.28 0.81 8.98
C GLY A 343 25.55 -0.03 9.04
N VAL A 344 26.16 -0.14 10.23
CA VAL A 344 27.30 -1.03 10.46
C VAL A 344 26.86 -2.50 10.64
N PRO A 345 27.68 -3.49 10.27
CA PRO A 345 27.39 -4.92 10.46
C PRO A 345 27.79 -5.46 11.85
N CYS A 346 28.28 -4.60 12.74
CA CYS A 346 28.74 -4.96 14.09
C CYS A 346 27.59 -4.99 15.11
N ALA A 347 27.90 -5.26 16.38
CA ALA A 347 26.91 -5.52 17.44
C ALA A 347 25.89 -4.37 17.67
N GLY A 348 26.26 -3.11 17.43
CA GLY A 348 25.38 -1.93 17.48
C GLY A 348 24.70 -1.57 16.14
N GLY A 349 24.87 -2.44 15.14
CA GLY A 349 24.37 -2.31 13.78
C GLY A 349 22.86 -2.27 13.65
N VAL A 350 22.41 -1.54 12.63
CA VAL A 350 21.00 -1.36 12.30
C VAL A 350 20.71 -2.09 10.99
N GLY A 351 19.71 -2.98 10.99
CA GLY A 351 19.33 -3.73 9.81
C GLY A 351 18.67 -2.86 8.74
N ARG A 352 18.63 -3.34 7.49
CA ARG A 352 18.02 -2.62 6.37
C ARG A 352 16.56 -2.23 6.62
N ASP A 353 15.79 -3.10 7.26
CA ASP A 353 14.37 -2.82 7.56
C ASP A 353 14.26 -1.66 8.55
N ASP A 354 15.08 -1.64 9.60
CA ASP A 354 15.14 -0.53 10.55
C ASP A 354 15.55 0.79 9.86
N LEU A 355 16.55 0.75 8.95
CA LEU A 355 16.95 1.91 8.14
C LEU A 355 15.78 2.43 7.30
N SER A 356 15.03 1.52 6.65
CA SER A 356 13.84 1.84 5.87
C SER A 356 12.77 2.49 6.72
N TRP A 357 12.57 2.00 7.93
CA TRP A 357 11.55 2.53 8.81
C TRP A 357 11.91 3.93 9.31
N VAL A 358 13.17 4.15 9.69
CA VAL A 358 13.67 5.48 10.10
C VAL A 358 13.57 6.47 8.95
N ALA A 359 13.97 6.08 7.72
CA ALA A 359 13.82 6.93 6.54
C ALA A 359 12.36 7.31 6.29
N GLU A 360 11.44 6.34 6.34
CA GLU A 360 10.01 6.59 6.15
C GLU A 360 9.44 7.55 7.19
N GLN A 361 9.84 7.43 8.46
CA GLN A 361 9.38 8.30 9.54
C GLN A 361 9.91 9.73 9.42
N ILE A 362 11.18 9.89 9.06
CA ILE A 362 11.77 11.22 8.82
C ILE A 362 11.14 11.86 7.58
N ALA A 363 11.00 11.11 6.49
CA ALA A 363 10.36 11.58 5.26
C ALA A 363 8.89 11.96 5.49
N ALA A 364 8.16 11.20 6.32
CA ALA A 364 6.80 11.52 6.71
C ALA A 364 6.69 12.85 7.48
N VAL A 365 7.67 13.20 8.33
CA VAL A 365 7.73 14.50 9.00
C VAL A 365 7.89 15.63 7.98
N TRP A 366 8.82 15.49 7.05
CA TRP A 366 9.03 16.46 5.99
C TRP A 366 7.81 16.60 5.05
N ALA A 367 7.16 15.48 4.73
CA ALA A 367 5.91 15.48 3.98
C ALA A 367 4.79 16.22 4.73
N ALA A 368 4.69 16.03 6.04
CA ALA A 368 3.75 16.77 6.88
C ALA A 368 4.05 18.28 6.94
N GLN A 369 5.30 18.67 6.73
CA GLN A 369 5.75 20.06 6.64
C GLN A 369 5.60 20.66 5.23
N GLY A 370 5.05 19.89 4.27
CA GLY A 370 4.77 20.35 2.91
C GLY A 370 5.84 20.00 1.87
N LEU A 371 6.85 19.20 2.21
CA LEU A 371 7.90 18.80 1.26
C LEU A 371 7.49 17.55 0.46
N ALA A 372 7.89 17.48 -0.80
CA ALA A 372 7.83 16.27 -1.62
C ALA A 372 9.02 15.38 -1.25
N THR A 373 8.76 14.18 -0.74
CA THR A 373 9.78 13.27 -0.23
C THR A 373 9.70 11.87 -0.82
N ALA A 374 10.85 11.22 -0.90
CA ALA A 374 11.01 9.90 -1.49
C ALA A 374 11.92 8.97 -0.68
N VAL A 375 11.64 7.67 -0.73
CA VAL A 375 12.50 6.60 -0.19
C VAL A 375 12.82 5.59 -1.29
N VAL A 376 14.08 5.48 -1.69
CA VAL A 376 14.58 4.53 -2.67
C VAL A 376 15.24 3.37 -1.94
N LEU A 377 14.69 2.16 -2.14
CA LEU A 377 15.21 0.92 -1.58
C LEU A 377 15.84 0.09 -2.69
N THR A 378 17.12 -0.26 -2.57
CA THR A 378 17.77 -1.19 -3.52
C THR A 378 17.47 -2.62 -3.13
N ARG A 379 16.89 -3.42 -4.02
CA ARG A 379 16.55 -4.82 -3.74
C ARG A 379 17.56 -5.75 -4.42
N GLY A 380 18.16 -6.65 -3.64
CA GLY A 380 18.92 -7.76 -4.20
C GLY A 380 18.01 -8.69 -5.01
N LEU A 381 18.58 -9.35 -6.02
CA LEU A 381 17.95 -10.48 -6.70
C LEU A 381 17.82 -11.64 -5.71
N GLU A 382 16.78 -11.63 -4.88
CA GLU A 382 16.47 -12.84 -4.11
C GLU A 382 15.95 -13.91 -5.07
N PRO A 383 16.49 -15.14 -5.01
CA PRO A 383 15.96 -16.24 -5.80
C PRO A 383 14.47 -16.40 -5.46
N ARG A 384 13.62 -16.23 -6.47
CA ARG A 384 12.18 -16.50 -6.37
C ARG A 384 12.04 -18.00 -6.12
N PHE A 385 11.99 -18.43 -4.87
CA PHE A 385 11.62 -19.81 -4.54
C PHE A 385 10.13 -19.99 -4.84
N SER A 386 9.83 -20.40 -6.06
CA SER A 386 8.52 -20.94 -6.41
C SER A 386 8.46 -22.37 -5.88
N PHE A 387 7.86 -22.56 -4.71
CA PHE A 387 7.42 -23.88 -4.32
C PHE A 387 6.28 -24.27 -5.26
N SER A 388 6.58 -25.17 -6.19
CA SER A 388 5.59 -25.84 -7.02
C SER A 388 4.78 -26.76 -6.12
N ASP A 389 3.55 -26.37 -5.82
CA ASP A 389 2.57 -27.29 -5.24
C ASP A 389 2.09 -28.24 -6.35
N PRO A 390 2.44 -29.54 -6.32
CA PRO A 390 2.08 -30.49 -7.37
C PRO A 390 0.57 -30.71 -7.51
N GLY A 391 -0.25 -30.23 -6.56
CA GLY A 391 -1.71 -30.25 -6.64
C GLY A 391 -2.34 -29.08 -7.42
N GLN A 392 -1.54 -28.06 -7.78
CA GLN A 392 -2.02 -26.87 -8.48
C GLN A 392 -1.82 -26.99 -10.00
N PRO A 393 -2.73 -26.43 -10.80
CA PRO A 393 -2.54 -26.39 -12.25
C PRO A 393 -1.35 -25.49 -12.60
N ALA A 394 -0.63 -25.82 -13.68
CA ALA A 394 0.63 -25.15 -14.05
C ALA A 394 0.52 -23.61 -14.11
N TRP A 395 -0.61 -23.09 -14.60
CA TRP A 395 -0.88 -21.65 -14.69
C TRP A 395 -0.97 -20.96 -13.31
N ALA A 396 -1.36 -21.67 -12.25
CA ALA A 396 -1.47 -21.11 -10.90
C ALA A 396 -0.10 -20.88 -10.24
N THR A 397 0.94 -21.54 -10.74
CA THR A 397 2.33 -21.42 -10.27
C THR A 397 3.23 -20.65 -11.24
N ALA A 398 2.78 -20.43 -12.48
CA ALA A 398 3.55 -19.76 -13.52
C ALA A 398 3.83 -18.28 -13.17
N PRO A 399 5.00 -17.75 -13.57
CA PRO A 399 5.32 -16.35 -13.37
C PRO A 399 4.38 -15.45 -14.17
N VAL A 400 3.88 -14.39 -13.54
CA VAL A 400 3.12 -13.31 -14.18
C VAL A 400 4.10 -12.44 -14.98
N PRO A 401 3.70 -11.81 -16.11
CA PRO A 401 4.57 -10.90 -16.86
C PRO A 401 5.29 -9.89 -15.97
N ASP A 402 6.58 -9.70 -16.21
CA ASP A 402 7.39 -8.80 -15.41
C ASP A 402 6.98 -7.34 -15.64
N THR A 403 7.05 -6.55 -14.57
CA THR A 403 6.61 -5.16 -14.52
C THR A 403 7.77 -4.26 -14.12
N VAL A 404 7.86 -3.09 -14.74
CA VAL A 404 8.88 -2.09 -14.38
C VAL A 404 8.60 -1.55 -12.97
N PRO A 405 9.63 -1.35 -12.13
CA PRO A 405 9.48 -0.63 -10.88
C PRO A 405 8.88 0.77 -11.09
N CYS A 406 7.98 1.17 -10.21
CA CYS A 406 7.32 2.48 -10.25
C CYS A 406 7.33 3.13 -8.87
N TRP A 407 7.24 4.46 -8.86
CA TRP A 407 7.05 5.25 -7.65
C TRP A 407 5.68 4.95 -7.03
N ARG A 408 5.66 4.85 -5.69
CA ARG A 408 4.50 4.44 -4.92
C ARG A 408 4.25 5.39 -3.79
N ARG A 409 3.04 5.89 -3.67
CA ARG A 409 2.68 6.68 -2.50
C ARG A 409 2.60 5.79 -1.26
N LEU A 410 3.18 6.23 -0.15
CA LEU A 410 3.15 5.50 1.12
C LEU A 410 2.01 5.93 2.03
N ARG A 411 1.68 7.23 2.07
CA ARG A 411 0.55 7.80 2.82
C ARG A 411 0.01 9.04 2.08
N ILE A 412 -1.22 9.43 2.38
CA ILE A 412 -1.76 10.74 1.96
C ILE A 412 -1.16 11.81 2.87
N ALA A 413 -0.41 12.74 2.30
CA ALA A 413 0.11 13.92 2.98
C ALA A 413 -0.73 15.17 2.67
N PRO A 414 -0.70 16.22 3.52
CA PRO A 414 -1.37 17.47 3.28
C PRO A 414 -0.64 18.18 2.13
N PRO A 415 -1.37 18.72 1.13
CA PRO A 415 -0.75 19.49 0.06
C PRO A 415 0.05 20.68 0.63
N PRO A 416 1.21 21.03 0.04
CA PRO A 416 1.80 20.46 -1.17
C PRO A 416 2.66 19.20 -0.94
N GLY A 417 2.78 18.71 0.30
CA GLY A 417 3.68 17.62 0.65
C GLY A 417 3.31 16.27 0.00
N GLY A 418 4.30 15.40 -0.08
CA GLY A 418 4.16 14.06 -0.66
C GLY A 418 5.15 13.07 -0.07
N LEU A 419 4.75 11.80 0.04
CA LEU A 419 5.61 10.73 0.54
C LEU A 419 5.54 9.52 -0.40
N TRP A 420 6.67 9.23 -1.02
CA TRP A 420 6.80 8.22 -2.06
C TRP A 420 7.90 7.21 -1.75
N SER A 421 7.78 6.02 -2.33
CA SER A 421 8.82 5.00 -2.30
C SER A 421 9.03 4.37 -3.66
N LEU A 422 10.25 3.90 -3.90
CA LEU A 422 10.61 3.12 -5.06
C LEU A 422 11.49 1.95 -4.61
N GLU A 423 11.12 0.75 -5.02
CA GLU A 423 12.01 -0.40 -4.90
C GLU A 423 12.72 -0.62 -6.22
N ALA A 424 13.96 -0.18 -6.32
CA ALA A 424 14.80 -0.34 -7.49
C ALA A 424 15.48 -1.72 -7.48
N LEU A 425 15.66 -2.31 -8.66
CA LEU A 425 16.58 -3.44 -8.81
C LEU A 425 17.99 -2.96 -8.48
N CYS A 426 18.80 -3.83 -7.88
CA CYS A 426 20.19 -3.55 -7.57
C CYS A 426 21.06 -3.59 -8.84
N ASP A 427 20.75 -2.70 -9.78
CA ASP A 427 21.57 -2.41 -10.96
C ASP A 427 21.89 -0.90 -10.97
N ASP A 428 23.12 -0.58 -11.35
CA ASP A 428 23.68 0.76 -11.18
C ASP A 428 22.95 1.81 -12.01
N GLU A 429 22.53 1.44 -13.23
CA GLU A 429 21.84 2.34 -14.15
C GLU A 429 20.41 2.67 -13.68
N THR A 430 19.68 1.69 -13.15
CA THR A 430 18.32 1.87 -12.61
C THR A 430 18.36 2.68 -11.33
N VAL A 431 19.33 2.42 -10.43
CA VAL A 431 19.49 3.23 -9.22
C VAL A 431 19.90 4.66 -9.58
N ALA A 432 20.85 4.85 -10.50
CA ALA A 432 21.23 6.19 -10.95
C ALA A 432 20.06 6.94 -11.60
N SER A 433 19.28 6.27 -12.45
CA SER A 433 18.08 6.83 -13.08
C SER A 433 17.01 7.19 -12.06
N ALA A 434 16.81 6.34 -11.05
CA ALA A 434 15.89 6.59 -9.95
C ALA A 434 16.30 7.83 -9.13
N LEU A 435 17.58 7.96 -8.80
CA LEU A 435 18.10 9.12 -8.07
C LEU A 435 18.06 10.40 -8.90
N ALA A 436 18.36 10.33 -10.19
CA ALA A 436 18.25 11.47 -11.11
C ALA A 436 16.81 11.94 -11.29
N TYR A 437 15.85 11.01 -11.33
CA TYR A 437 14.43 11.36 -11.26
C TYR A 437 14.10 11.98 -9.89
N ALA A 438 14.54 11.37 -8.80
CA ALA A 438 14.22 11.83 -7.46
C ALA A 438 14.70 13.26 -7.20
N ARG A 439 15.91 13.61 -7.64
CA ARG A 439 16.47 14.97 -7.58
C ARG A 439 15.64 16.03 -8.31
N ARG A 440 14.88 15.63 -9.34
CA ARG A 440 14.02 16.53 -10.12
C ARG A 440 12.61 16.64 -9.57
N ALA A 441 12.11 15.57 -8.93
CA ALA A 441 10.71 15.44 -8.56
C ALA A 441 10.43 15.63 -7.05
N PHE A 442 11.46 15.51 -6.20
CA PHE A 442 11.32 15.56 -4.75
C PHE A 442 12.32 16.53 -4.15
N ASP A 443 11.91 17.23 -3.08
CA ASP A 443 12.78 18.11 -2.32
C ASP A 443 13.87 17.32 -1.58
N ARG A 444 13.49 16.13 -1.07
CA ARG A 444 14.36 15.25 -0.26
C ARG A 444 14.12 13.79 -0.58
N ALA A 445 15.18 13.04 -0.85
CA ALA A 445 15.13 11.61 -1.12
C ALA A 445 16.10 10.83 -0.22
N PHE A 446 15.64 9.71 0.34
CA PHE A 446 16.50 8.75 1.01
C PHE A 446 16.90 7.62 0.06
N LEU A 447 18.15 7.20 0.12
CA LEU A 447 18.65 5.97 -0.50
C LEU A 447 19.04 4.98 0.60
N ILE A 448 18.49 3.77 0.52
CA ILE A 448 18.88 2.67 1.40
C ILE A 448 19.36 1.50 0.57
N GLY A 449 20.62 1.16 0.82
CA GLY A 449 21.32 0.04 0.22
C GLY A 449 20.85 -1.33 0.70
N LYS A 450 21.56 -2.36 0.24
CA LYS A 450 21.46 -3.74 0.64
C LYS A 450 22.25 -3.98 1.94
N ALA A 451 21.67 -4.78 2.82
CA ALA A 451 22.20 -5.05 4.16
C ALA A 451 23.60 -5.71 4.21
N ALA A 452 24.02 -6.37 3.12
CA ALA A 452 25.22 -7.22 3.11
C ALA A 452 26.50 -6.51 2.62
N ASP A 453 26.39 -5.27 2.13
CA ASP A 453 27.40 -4.67 1.27
C ASP A 453 28.08 -3.43 1.91
N TRP A 454 28.29 -3.48 3.23
CA TRP A 454 28.95 -2.45 4.07
C TRP A 454 30.33 -1.96 3.56
N PRO A 455 31.09 -2.70 2.72
CA PRO A 455 32.25 -2.12 2.03
C PRO A 455 32.16 -2.06 0.49
N TYR A 456 31.12 -2.61 -0.16
CA TYR A 456 31.11 -2.83 -1.62
C TYR A 456 30.09 -2.00 -2.42
N GLU A 457 29.15 -1.31 -1.77
CA GLU A 457 28.15 -0.46 -2.46
C GLU A 457 28.68 0.87 -3.02
N GLU A 458 29.98 1.12 -2.93
CA GLU A 458 30.55 2.43 -3.25
C GLU A 458 30.62 2.77 -4.73
N GLN A 459 30.70 1.79 -5.62
CA GLN A 459 31.25 2.05 -6.96
C GLN A 459 30.36 2.86 -7.93
N PRO A 460 29.02 2.89 -7.83
CA PRO A 460 28.22 3.64 -8.82
C PRO A 460 27.43 4.85 -8.26
N CYS A 461 26.96 4.81 -7.00
CA CYS A 461 26.00 5.78 -6.48
C CYS A 461 26.62 6.94 -5.69
N GLY A 462 27.90 6.83 -5.30
CA GLY A 462 28.64 7.84 -4.52
C GLY A 462 28.50 9.29 -5.02
N PRO A 463 28.67 9.60 -6.32
CA PRO A 463 28.57 10.96 -6.83
C PRO A 463 27.12 11.50 -6.88
N LEU A 464 26.11 10.64 -6.66
CA LEU A 464 24.69 11.01 -6.74
C LEU A 464 24.08 11.26 -5.35
N VAL A 465 24.86 11.15 -4.28
CA VAL A 465 24.43 11.33 -2.88
C VAL A 465 25.05 12.60 -2.32
N ASP A 466 24.24 13.48 -1.74
CA ASP A 466 24.68 14.76 -1.15
C ASP A 466 25.10 14.61 0.31
N ALA A 467 24.47 13.69 1.05
CA ALA A 467 24.81 13.39 2.43
C ALA A 467 24.79 11.89 2.71
N ARG A 468 25.80 11.38 3.43
CA ARG A 468 25.88 9.99 3.87
C ARG A 468 25.82 9.94 5.38
N ILE A 469 24.77 9.32 5.90
CA ILE A 469 24.49 9.24 7.33
C ILE A 469 24.63 7.80 7.79
N LEU A 470 25.50 7.60 8.76
CA LEU A 470 25.62 6.33 9.46
C LEU A 470 24.55 6.25 10.54
N VAL A 471 23.68 5.25 10.48
CA VAL A 471 22.66 4.99 11.49
C VAL A 471 23.16 3.90 12.43
N HIS A 472 23.18 4.19 13.72
CA HIS A 472 23.70 3.31 14.76
C HIS A 472 22.79 3.33 15.98
N ARG A 473 22.70 2.24 16.75
CA ARG A 473 21.95 2.27 18.02
C ARG A 473 22.63 3.18 19.04
N ALA A 474 21.87 3.93 19.81
CA ALA A 474 22.41 4.74 20.89
C ALA A 474 22.80 3.82 22.06
N GLU A 475 24.04 3.33 22.05
CA GLU A 475 24.63 2.51 23.10
C GLU A 475 25.70 3.34 23.85
N PRO A 476 25.86 3.14 25.17
CA PRO A 476 26.92 3.81 25.92
C PRO A 476 28.29 3.49 25.33
N TYR A 477 29.16 4.50 25.23
CA TYR A 477 30.50 4.30 24.71
C TYR A 477 31.35 3.45 25.65
N GLY A 478 32.25 2.64 25.08
CA GLY A 478 33.15 1.78 25.85
C GLY A 478 34.02 2.60 26.80
N ARG A 479 33.85 2.41 28.10
CA ARG A 479 34.64 3.12 29.14
C ARG A 479 35.85 2.34 29.61
N HIS A 480 35.87 1.03 29.31
CA HIS A 480 36.90 0.13 29.80
C HIS A 480 37.24 -0.92 28.75
N ILE A 481 38.53 -1.27 28.66
CA ILE A 481 39.01 -2.42 27.88
C ILE A 481 39.36 -3.54 28.86
N PRO A 482 38.72 -4.72 28.78
CA PRO A 482 39.10 -5.85 29.61
C PRO A 482 40.53 -6.30 29.24
N LEU A 483 41.39 -6.46 30.24
CA LEU A 483 42.73 -7.00 30.03
C LEU A 483 42.68 -8.54 30.04
N PRO A 484 43.56 -9.23 29.29
CA PRO A 484 43.66 -10.68 29.34
C PRO A 484 43.91 -11.18 30.77
N THR A 485 43.37 -12.35 31.10
CA THR A 485 43.36 -12.95 32.45
C THR A 485 44.75 -13.18 33.07
N GLU A 486 45.83 -13.04 32.29
CA GLU A 486 47.23 -13.20 32.70
C GLU A 486 47.80 -11.96 33.42
N ALA A 487 47.09 -10.83 33.45
CA ALA A 487 47.57 -9.53 33.97
C ALA A 487 47.52 -9.37 35.52
N GLY A 488 47.30 -10.44 36.29
CA GLY A 488 47.26 -10.41 37.75
C GLY A 488 45.92 -9.94 38.35
N PRO A 489 45.69 -10.20 39.65
CA PRO A 489 44.36 -10.08 40.27
C PRO A 489 43.82 -8.65 40.42
N ASP A 490 44.69 -7.63 40.40
CA ASP A 490 44.35 -6.27 40.82
C ASP A 490 44.05 -5.26 39.69
N THR A 491 44.24 -5.62 38.41
CA THR A 491 43.90 -4.71 37.30
C THR A 491 43.17 -5.43 36.18
N ARG A 492 41.85 -5.58 36.32
CA ARG A 492 41.00 -6.35 35.39
C ARG A 492 40.59 -5.58 34.13
N ALA A 493 40.75 -4.25 34.11
CA ALA A 493 40.42 -3.43 32.94
C ALA A 493 41.19 -2.10 32.93
N VAL A 494 41.46 -1.58 31.73
CA VAL A 494 42.00 -0.23 31.51
C VAL A 494 40.84 0.73 31.33
N THR A 495 40.82 1.83 32.10
CA THR A 495 39.81 2.90 31.92
C THR A 495 40.22 3.81 30.77
N LEU A 496 39.28 4.13 29.89
CA LEU A 496 39.49 4.96 28.72
C LEU A 496 39.10 6.40 28.98
N THR A 497 39.91 7.32 28.48
CA THR A 497 39.52 8.71 28.30
C THR A 497 38.48 8.85 27.17
N PRO A 498 37.71 9.96 27.11
CA PRO A 498 36.77 10.18 26.02
C PRO A 498 37.41 10.12 24.61
N ALA A 499 38.65 10.60 24.47
CA ALA A 499 39.39 10.54 23.22
C ALA A 499 39.77 9.10 22.84
N GLU A 500 40.27 8.31 23.80
CA GLU A 500 40.61 6.89 23.57
C GLU A 500 39.36 6.07 23.25
N SER A 501 38.25 6.33 23.92
CA SER A 501 36.95 5.70 23.65
C SER A 501 36.43 6.04 22.25
N ALA A 502 36.54 7.30 21.82
CA ALA A 502 36.19 7.73 20.46
C ALA A 502 37.05 7.03 19.38
N VAL A 503 38.37 6.94 19.59
CA VAL A 503 39.28 6.22 18.69
C VAL A 503 38.94 4.74 18.64
N GLN A 504 38.72 4.11 19.80
CA GLN A 504 38.33 2.71 19.90
C GLN A 504 37.03 2.45 19.14
N TRP A 505 35.99 3.24 19.38
CA TRP A 505 34.71 3.13 18.69
C TRP A 505 34.89 3.23 17.17
N ARG A 506 35.66 4.23 16.71
CA ARG A 506 35.94 4.39 15.28
C ARG A 506 36.71 3.19 14.70
N GLN A 507 37.66 2.61 15.43
CA GLN A 507 38.36 1.42 14.98
C GLN A 507 37.46 0.18 14.96
N GLN A 508 36.56 0.03 15.92
CA GLN A 508 35.63 -1.09 16.00
C GLN A 508 34.56 -1.04 14.92
N GLU A 509 33.92 0.13 14.74
CA GLU A 509 32.78 0.31 13.85
C GLU A 509 33.20 0.69 12.42
N LEU A 510 34.21 1.57 12.30
CA LEU A 510 34.69 2.11 11.03
C LEU A 510 36.09 1.61 10.64
N GLY A 511 36.72 0.70 11.39
CA GLY A 511 38.07 0.22 11.06
C GLY A 511 38.16 -0.53 9.73
N ARG A 512 37.03 -1.07 9.25
CA ARG A 512 36.90 -1.71 7.93
C ARG A 512 36.26 -0.78 6.87
N TRP A 513 35.96 0.46 7.25
CA TRP A 513 35.33 1.46 6.41
C TRP A 513 36.42 2.26 5.68
N ALA A 514 36.58 2.00 4.39
CA ALA A 514 37.53 2.70 3.53
C ALA A 514 36.80 3.38 2.37
N PRO A 515 35.90 4.35 2.65
CA PRO A 515 35.05 4.88 1.62
C PRO A 515 35.79 5.85 0.70
N ARG A 516 35.40 5.91 -0.57
CA ARG A 516 35.81 6.97 -1.50
C ARG A 516 35.19 8.33 -1.16
N HIS A 517 34.09 8.35 -0.40
CA HIS A 517 33.38 9.56 0.02
C HIS A 517 33.19 9.59 1.55
N PRO A 518 33.50 10.71 2.23
CA PRO A 518 33.41 10.81 3.68
C PRO A 518 31.97 10.69 4.18
N LEU A 519 31.80 10.19 5.41
CA LEU A 519 30.52 10.27 6.12
C LEU A 519 30.22 11.74 6.45
N THR A 520 28.97 12.14 6.26
CA THR A 520 28.48 13.45 6.73
C THR A 520 28.33 13.46 8.26
N GLY A 521 27.96 12.32 8.84
CA GLY A 521 27.87 12.14 10.28
C GLY A 521 27.03 10.92 10.66
N MET A 522 26.59 10.88 11.92
CA MET A 522 25.86 9.77 12.51
C MET A 522 24.47 10.17 13.00
N LEU A 523 23.50 9.27 12.83
CA LEU A 523 22.19 9.33 13.45
C LEU A 523 22.08 8.20 14.48
N LEU A 524 21.93 8.56 15.75
CA LEU A 524 21.83 7.58 16.84
C LEU A 524 20.37 7.21 17.11
N LEU A 525 20.06 5.91 17.19
CA LEU A 525 18.72 5.42 17.46
C LEU A 525 18.52 5.14 18.95
N ASN A 526 17.74 5.98 19.62
CA ASN A 526 17.41 5.80 21.04
C ASN A 526 16.37 4.70 21.21
N PRO A 527 16.48 3.83 22.23
CA PRO A 527 15.43 2.86 22.53
C PRO A 527 14.10 3.56 22.76
N ALA A 528 13.00 3.05 22.17
CA ALA A 528 11.66 3.63 22.32
C ALA A 528 11.21 3.83 23.78
N SER A 529 11.80 3.07 24.71
CA SER A 529 11.51 3.10 26.14
C SER A 529 12.26 4.20 26.90
N GLN A 530 13.32 4.77 26.34
CA GLN A 530 14.29 5.61 27.06
C GLN A 530 14.47 6.98 26.38
N ASP A 531 14.02 8.03 27.07
CA ASP A 531 14.46 9.41 26.85
C ASP A 531 15.60 9.74 27.84
N VAL A 532 16.54 8.82 28.03
CA VAL A 532 17.69 9.08 28.92
C VAL A 532 18.68 9.93 28.12
N PRO A 533 18.96 11.18 28.55
CA PRO A 533 19.97 11.99 27.88
C PRO A 533 21.35 11.33 28.03
N PRO A 534 22.25 11.49 27.04
CA PRO A 534 23.63 11.04 27.17
C PRO A 534 24.26 11.67 28.42
N ASP A 535 25.11 10.92 29.11
CA ASP A 535 25.83 11.48 30.24
C ASP A 535 27.02 12.34 29.78
N ALA A 536 27.69 12.99 30.74
CA ALA A 536 28.79 13.90 30.42
C ALA A 536 29.98 13.22 29.73
N PHE A 537 30.20 11.92 29.99
CA PHE A 537 31.27 11.17 29.34
C PHE A 537 30.91 10.91 27.87
N ASP A 538 29.69 10.43 27.61
CA ASP A 538 29.23 10.14 26.25
C ASP A 538 29.20 11.42 25.40
N LEU A 539 28.77 12.56 25.95
CA LEU A 539 28.85 13.86 25.28
C LEU A 539 30.30 14.27 24.96
N ALA A 540 31.24 14.00 25.85
CA ALA A 540 32.66 14.27 25.60
C ALA A 540 33.25 13.36 24.53
N VAL A 541 32.83 12.09 24.45
CA VAL A 541 33.20 11.17 23.37
C VAL A 541 32.65 11.67 22.03
N GLU A 542 31.40 12.12 22.00
CA GLU A 542 30.76 12.67 20.78
C GLU A 542 31.47 13.93 20.26
N ASP A 543 31.93 14.82 21.14
CA ASP A 543 32.77 15.97 20.77
C ASP A 543 34.09 15.53 20.14
N GLN A 544 34.70 14.44 20.63
CA GLN A 544 35.90 13.88 19.99
C GLN A 544 35.60 13.22 18.64
N LEU A 545 34.46 12.53 18.51
CA LEU A 545 34.03 11.94 17.23
C LEU A 545 33.77 13.03 16.17
N ASP A 546 33.19 14.17 16.56
CA ASP A 546 33.03 15.35 15.70
C ASP A 546 34.40 15.84 15.18
N ARG A 547 35.37 16.02 16.09
CA ARG A 547 36.76 16.40 15.72
C ARG A 547 37.43 15.39 14.79
N TYR A 548 37.07 14.11 14.86
CA TYR A 548 37.56 13.06 13.97
C TYR A 548 36.78 12.97 12.65
N GLY A 549 35.84 13.88 12.38
CA GLY A 549 35.06 13.93 11.15
C GLY A 549 33.92 12.91 11.13
N THR A 550 33.34 12.60 12.29
CA THR A 550 32.18 11.73 12.43
C THR A 550 31.18 12.33 13.43
N PRO A 551 30.63 13.53 13.15
CA PRO A 551 29.73 14.23 14.06
C PRO A 551 28.43 13.46 14.28
N VAL A 552 27.86 13.55 15.49
CA VAL A 552 26.47 13.12 15.74
C VAL A 552 25.52 14.20 15.24
N LEU A 553 24.78 13.89 14.16
CA LEU A 553 23.81 14.78 13.53
C LEU A 553 22.50 14.86 14.31
N GLY A 554 22.17 13.82 15.07
CA GLY A 554 20.96 13.80 15.88
C GLY A 554 20.70 12.45 16.53
N ARG A 555 19.63 12.40 17.32
CA ARG A 555 19.08 11.19 17.94
C ARG A 555 17.65 11.01 17.46
N PHE A 556 17.30 9.81 17.02
CA PHE A 556 15.96 9.47 16.54
C PHE A 556 15.38 8.33 17.38
N PRO A 557 14.07 8.34 17.70
CA PRO A 557 13.49 7.25 18.48
C PRO A 557 13.35 5.97 17.63
N LEU A 558 13.82 4.84 18.15
CA LEU A 558 13.68 3.54 17.52
C LEU A 558 12.21 3.07 17.56
N ASN A 559 11.80 2.30 16.55
CA ASN A 559 10.50 1.64 16.58
C ASN A 559 10.46 0.51 17.62
N ARG A 560 9.28 0.26 18.19
CA ARG A 560 9.01 -1.05 18.82
C ARG A 560 8.94 -2.11 17.73
N GLY A 561 9.14 -3.38 18.11
CA GLY A 561 9.03 -4.50 17.18
C GLY A 561 7.73 -4.42 16.37
N ILE A 562 7.88 -4.28 15.05
CA ILE A 562 6.77 -4.18 14.11
C ILE A 562 6.41 -5.60 13.68
N ILE A 563 5.15 -5.98 13.89
CA ILE A 563 4.65 -7.27 13.42
C ILE A 563 4.47 -7.16 11.91
N CYS A 564 5.29 -7.90 11.18
CA CYS A 564 5.17 -8.11 9.74
C CYS A 564 4.47 -9.45 9.47
N GLY A 565 3.60 -9.51 8.47
CA GLY A 565 2.94 -10.76 8.07
C GLY A 565 1.67 -10.54 7.26
N PRO A 566 1.01 -11.61 6.80
CA PRO A 566 -0.28 -11.52 6.10
C PRO A 566 -1.31 -10.77 6.97
N GLY A 567 -1.93 -9.73 6.44
CA GLY A 567 -2.89 -8.88 7.17
C GLY A 567 -2.25 -7.78 8.04
N HIS A 568 -0.92 -7.67 8.05
CA HIS A 568 -0.20 -6.60 8.74
C HIS A 568 0.60 -5.73 7.75
N SER A 569 0.67 -4.43 8.06
CA SER A 569 1.41 -3.46 7.26
C SER A 569 2.92 -3.65 7.37
N THR A 570 3.61 -3.57 6.23
CA THR A 570 5.09 -3.61 6.13
C THR A 570 5.76 -2.28 6.47
N HIS A 571 4.97 -1.22 6.68
CA HIS A 571 5.45 0.14 6.91
C HIS A 571 5.29 0.54 8.38
N PRO A 572 6.22 1.32 8.96
CA PRO A 572 6.12 1.76 10.34
C PRO A 572 5.01 2.80 10.54
N PRO A 573 4.51 2.99 11.77
CA PRO A 573 3.70 4.16 12.09
C PRO A 573 4.52 5.45 11.93
N THR A 574 3.88 6.52 11.48
CA THR A 574 4.49 7.82 11.19
C THR A 574 3.64 8.97 11.74
N VAL A 575 4.12 10.21 11.63
CA VAL A 575 3.32 11.40 11.97
C VAL A 575 2.10 11.63 11.06
N LEU A 576 2.00 10.90 9.95
CA LEU A 576 0.84 10.93 9.04
C LEU A 576 -0.28 10.00 9.52
N ASP A 577 -0.01 9.14 10.50
CA ASP A 577 -0.95 8.18 11.07
C ASP A 577 -1.61 8.74 12.36
N PRO A 578 -2.61 8.05 12.94
CA PRO A 578 -3.12 8.41 14.26
C PRO A 578 -2.02 8.38 15.32
N GLN A 579 -2.15 9.24 16.33
CA GLN A 579 -1.14 9.36 17.38
C GLN A 579 -0.89 8.01 18.06
N THR A 580 0.31 7.49 17.87
CA THR A 580 0.76 6.27 18.53
C THR A 580 1.43 6.59 19.88
N GLU A 581 1.45 5.60 20.78
CA GLU A 581 2.06 5.79 22.10
C GLU A 581 3.57 6.05 21.99
N ARG A 582 4.30 5.28 21.17
CA ARG A 582 5.76 5.39 20.95
C ARG A 582 6.21 4.78 19.60
N PRO A 583 7.10 5.42 18.82
CA PRO A 583 7.56 6.81 19.00
C PRO A 583 6.41 7.79 18.82
N ASN A 584 6.29 8.77 19.72
CA ASN A 584 5.20 9.75 19.60
C ASN A 584 5.53 10.80 18.53
N HIS A 585 4.51 11.53 18.07
CA HIS A 585 4.70 12.52 16.99
C HIS A 585 5.68 13.63 17.36
N ALA A 586 5.67 14.09 18.61
CA ALA A 586 6.55 15.16 19.08
C ALA A 586 8.03 14.72 19.06
N GLN A 587 8.33 13.48 19.44
CA GLN A 587 9.67 12.90 19.39
C GLN A 587 10.17 12.82 17.94
N MET A 588 9.33 12.31 17.02
CA MET A 588 9.68 12.25 15.59
C MET A 588 9.92 13.65 15.02
N LEU A 589 9.03 14.61 15.31
CA LEU A 589 9.17 16.01 14.85
C LEU A 589 10.47 16.65 15.36
N ALA A 590 10.71 16.60 16.67
CA ALA A 590 11.88 17.21 17.28
C ALA A 590 13.20 16.59 16.77
N ALA A 591 13.24 15.26 16.63
CA ALA A 591 14.39 14.54 16.11
C ALA A 591 14.69 14.90 14.64
N THR A 592 13.65 14.96 13.80
CA THR A 592 13.78 15.33 12.38
C THR A 592 14.19 16.81 12.21
N GLU A 593 13.66 17.72 13.03
CA GLU A 593 14.05 19.13 13.01
C GLU A 593 15.50 19.34 13.48
N ALA A 594 15.95 18.60 14.49
CA ALA A 594 17.36 18.60 14.91
C ALA A 594 18.29 18.12 13.79
N LEU A 595 17.94 17.01 13.14
CA LEU A 595 18.68 16.48 11.99
C LEU A 595 18.73 17.49 10.83
N THR A 596 17.60 18.10 10.49
CA THR A 596 17.49 19.07 9.38
C THR A 596 18.39 20.28 9.62
N ARG A 597 18.40 20.84 10.84
CA ARG A 597 19.27 21.99 11.18
C ARG A 597 20.76 21.68 11.08
N ARG A 598 21.16 20.44 11.35
CA ARG A 598 22.57 20.01 11.25
C ARG A 598 23.00 19.74 9.81
N LEU A 599 22.10 19.21 8.98
CA LEU A 599 22.37 18.96 7.56
C LEU A 599 22.36 20.25 6.73
N TRP A 600 21.47 21.19 7.05
CA TRP A 600 21.33 22.47 6.33
C TRP A 600 21.20 23.64 7.31
N PRO A 601 22.31 24.10 7.92
CA PRO A 601 22.30 25.17 8.91
C PRO A 601 21.80 26.52 8.35
N ASP A 602 21.94 26.74 7.04
CA ASP A 602 21.55 27.99 6.36
C ASP A 602 20.08 27.98 5.86
N SER A 603 19.34 26.88 6.06
CA SER A 603 17.92 26.81 5.67
C SER A 603 17.02 27.43 6.75
N PRO A 604 16.11 28.35 6.41
CA PRO A 604 15.18 28.91 7.38
C PRO A 604 14.28 27.80 7.97
N PRO A 605 13.89 27.91 9.25
CA PRO A 605 13.03 26.92 9.88
C PRO A 605 11.69 26.84 9.12
N ALA A 606 11.23 25.62 8.81
CA ALA A 606 10.00 25.38 8.04
C ALA A 606 8.73 26.06 8.63
N THR A 607 8.79 26.49 9.89
CA THR A 607 7.74 27.26 10.57
C THR A 607 7.57 28.68 10.04
N GLU A 608 8.58 29.27 9.38
CA GLU A 608 8.49 30.63 8.80
C GLU A 608 7.88 30.66 7.40
N LEU A 609 8.03 29.59 6.60
CA LEU A 609 7.42 29.47 5.27
C LEU A 609 5.88 29.47 5.29
N VAL A 610 5.28 29.09 6.42
CA VAL A 610 3.81 29.14 6.63
C VAL A 610 3.34 30.54 7.02
N ARG A 611 4.21 31.39 7.60
CA ARG A 611 3.86 32.76 8.00
C ARG A 611 3.95 33.76 6.85
N ASP A 612 4.92 33.59 5.95
CA ASP A 612 5.13 34.52 4.84
C ASP A 612 4.07 34.40 3.73
N ALA A 613 3.30 33.31 3.69
CA ALA A 613 2.12 33.18 2.82
C ALA A 613 0.85 33.88 3.37
N GLN A 614 0.89 34.48 4.57
CA GLN A 614 -0.30 35.07 5.23
C GLN A 614 -0.25 36.58 5.49
N VAL A 615 0.74 37.32 4.96
CA VAL A 615 0.78 38.78 5.11
C VAL A 615 0.42 39.47 3.79
N PRO A 616 -0.86 39.84 3.54
CA PRO A 616 -1.15 40.87 2.57
C PRO A 616 -0.64 42.20 3.16
N GLN A 617 0.47 42.71 2.63
CA GLN A 617 0.85 44.08 2.88
C GLN A 617 -0.20 44.99 2.23
N HIS A 618 -1.08 45.56 3.06
CA HIS A 618 -1.82 46.76 2.69
C HIS A 618 -0.83 47.90 2.46
N ARG A 619 -0.65 48.28 1.20
CA ARG A 619 -0.53 49.68 0.76
C ARG A 619 -1.19 49.85 -0.59
#